data_AF-A0AAN4ZLW4-F1
#
_entry.id   AF-A0AAN4ZLW4-F1
#
_cell.length_a   1.000
_cell.length_b   1.000
_cell.length_c   1.000
_cell.angle_alpha   90.00
_cell.angle_beta   90.00
_cell.angle_gamma   90.00
#
_symmetry.space_group_name_H-M   'P 1'
#
loop_
_entity.id
_entity.type
_entity.pdbx_description
1 polymer ?
#
loop_
_entity_poly.entity_id
_entity_poly.type
_entity_poly.pdbx_seq_one_letter_code
_entity_poly.pdbx_strand_id
1 'polypeptide(L)'
;ESQAPMAGDELARLPWLRDWSRSNSAIVFHLSNGTVQINFFKDHTKLVLCPLLGAVSVIDSSQNMKVFKLALLKEHGCTKEMHTKLNYAKSKCEKFMKDGSTAKANKLLEAFKNQ
;
A
#
# COMPACT_ATOMS: atom_id res chain seq x y z
N GLU A 1 3.56 19.94 11.68
CA GLU A 1 2.61 19.65 12.78
C GLU A 1 2.23 18.18 12.71
N SER A 2 2.26 17.46 13.84
CA SER A 2 1.71 16.10 13.90
C SER A 2 0.19 16.18 13.79
N GLN A 3 -0.42 15.47 12.84
CA GLN A 3 -1.87 15.33 12.81
C GLN A 3 -2.35 14.71 14.13
N ALA A 4 -3.37 15.31 14.74
CA ALA A 4 -4.04 14.70 15.88
C ALA A 4 -4.69 13.37 15.46
N PRO A 5 -4.71 12.35 16.34
CA PRO A 5 -5.44 11.11 16.07
C PRO A 5 -6.89 11.40 15.69
N MET A 6 -7.43 10.69 14.71
CA MET A 6 -8.85 10.82 14.37
C MET A 6 -9.70 10.10 15.42
N ALA A 7 -10.96 10.53 15.58
CA ALA A 7 -11.90 9.86 16.47
C ALA A 7 -12.01 8.36 16.10
N GLY A 8 -11.77 7.49 17.09
CA GLY A 8 -11.77 6.03 16.92
C GLY A 8 -10.39 5.39 16.69
N ASP A 9 -9.33 6.16 16.43
CA ASP A 9 -7.96 5.62 16.32
C ASP A 9 -7.49 5.01 17.65
N GLU A 10 -7.96 5.54 18.78
CA GLU A 10 -7.68 5.03 20.13
C GLU A 10 -8.25 3.63 20.41
N LEU A 11 -9.29 3.23 19.66
CA LEU A 11 -9.92 1.91 19.75
C LEU A 11 -9.35 0.92 18.72
N ALA A 12 -8.60 1.42 17.73
CA ALA A 12 -8.02 0.59 16.69
C ALA A 12 -6.85 -0.23 17.27
N ARG A 13 -6.80 -1.53 16.94
CA ARG A 13 -5.61 -2.35 17.28
C ARG A 13 -4.40 -1.81 16.51
N LEU A 14 -3.42 -1.29 17.26
CA LEU A 14 -2.17 -0.81 16.70
C LEU A 14 -1.48 -1.93 15.90
N PRO A 15 -1.17 -1.70 14.62
CA PRO A 15 -0.45 -2.68 13.83
C PRO A 15 1.01 -2.73 14.25
N TRP A 16 1.62 -3.90 14.06
CA TRP A 16 3.06 -4.11 14.19
C TRP A 16 3.66 -4.47 12.83
N LEU A 17 4.97 -4.24 12.67
CA LEU A 17 5.68 -4.59 11.45
C LEU A 17 5.81 -6.10 11.35
N ARG A 18 5.08 -6.72 10.42
CA ARG A 18 5.12 -8.16 10.19
C ARG A 18 6.38 -8.59 9.47
N ASP A 19 6.72 -7.86 8.41
CA ASP A 19 7.90 -8.13 7.60
C ASP A 19 8.34 -6.85 6.86
N TRP A 20 9.59 -6.81 6.44
CA TRP A 20 10.11 -5.74 5.60
C TRP A 20 11.14 -6.26 4.61
N SER A 21 11.16 -5.64 3.43
CA SER A 21 12.19 -5.93 2.42
C SER A 21 12.72 -4.66 1.81
N ARG A 22 14.01 -4.66 1.45
CA ARG A 22 14.67 -3.53 0.81
C ARG A 22 15.21 -3.93 -0.55
N SER A 23 15.20 -2.98 -1.45
CA SER A 23 15.84 -3.06 -2.77
C SER A 23 16.63 -1.78 -3.03
N ASN A 24 17.28 -1.68 -4.19
CA ASN A 24 17.98 -0.44 -4.57
C ASN A 24 17.02 0.74 -4.81
N SER A 25 15.74 0.48 -5.10
CA SER A 25 14.77 1.52 -5.47
C SER A 25 13.79 1.90 -4.36
N ALA A 26 13.51 0.99 -3.43
CA ALA A 26 12.52 1.20 -2.37
C ALA A 26 12.73 0.28 -1.16
N ILE A 27 12.12 0.68 -0.04
CA ILE A 27 11.85 -0.17 1.12
C ILE A 27 10.35 -0.45 1.21
N VAL A 28 10.00 -1.68 1.54
CA VAL A 28 8.63 -2.17 1.67
C VAL A 28 8.40 -2.64 3.10
N PHE A 29 7.31 -2.20 3.71
CA PHE A 29 6.85 -2.60 5.03
C PHE A 29 5.50 -3.31 4.90
N HIS A 30 5.38 -4.49 5.48
CA HIS A 30 4.13 -5.23 5.58
C HIS A 30 3.69 -5.22 7.04
N LEU A 31 2.53 -4.62 7.31
CA LEU A 31 1.98 -4.50 8.65
C LEU A 31 1.03 -5.66 8.96
N SER A 32 0.90 -6.00 10.24
CA SER A 32 0.11 -7.13 10.70
C SER A 32 -1.40 -7.04 10.43
N ASN A 33 -1.90 -5.83 10.13
CA ASN A 33 -3.27 -5.60 9.69
C ASN A 33 -3.48 -5.79 8.18
N GLY A 34 -2.41 -6.08 7.42
CA GLY A 34 -2.42 -6.28 5.97
C GLY A 34 -2.06 -5.01 5.17
N THR A 35 -1.84 -3.87 5.82
CA THR A 35 -1.35 -2.67 5.13
C THR A 35 0.05 -2.91 4.58
N VAL A 36 0.28 -2.49 3.34
CA VAL A 36 1.61 -2.51 2.71
C VAL A 36 2.02 -1.08 2.42
N GLN A 37 3.16 -0.66 2.96
CA GLN A 37 3.74 0.64 2.69
C GLN A 37 5.02 0.49 1.88
N ILE A 38 5.19 1.30 0.84
CA ILE A 38 6.38 1.31 -0.03
C ILE A 38 6.90 2.73 -0.09
N ASN A 39 8.15 2.92 0.32
CA ASN A 39 8.83 4.21 0.23
C ASN A 39 9.89 4.15 -0.87
N PHE A 40 9.70 4.90 -1.95
CA PHE A 40 10.65 4.99 -3.06
C PHE A 40 11.74 6.00 -2.74
N PHE A 41 13.00 5.63 -3.00
CA PHE A 41 14.15 6.45 -2.59
C PHE A 41 14.43 7.61 -3.55
N LYS A 42 14.21 7.41 -4.85
CA LYS A 42 14.61 8.38 -5.89
C LYS A 42 13.79 9.67 -5.85
N ASP A 43 12.48 9.55 -5.68
CA ASP A 43 11.53 10.66 -5.79
C ASP A 43 10.75 10.91 -4.49
N HIS A 44 11.13 10.23 -3.40
CA HIS A 44 10.48 10.29 -2.09
C HIS A 44 8.96 10.01 -2.07
N THR A 45 8.42 9.46 -3.16
CA THR A 45 7.03 9.04 -3.22
C THR A 45 6.80 7.84 -2.31
N LYS A 46 5.63 7.78 -1.68
CA LYS A 46 5.21 6.64 -0.85
C LYS A 46 3.86 6.13 -1.31
N LEU A 47 3.70 4.82 -1.34
CA LEU A 47 2.42 4.16 -1.51
C LEU A 47 2.04 3.47 -0.20
N VAL A 48 0.80 3.66 0.25
CA VAL A 48 0.21 2.92 1.37
C VAL A 48 -1.03 2.20 0.85
N LEU A 49 -0.93 0.89 0.69
CA LEU A 49 -2.01 0.02 0.20
C LEU A 49 -2.80 -0.53 1.38
N CYS A 50 -4.12 -0.36 1.35
CA CYS A 50 -5.01 -0.90 2.36
C CYS A 50 -5.96 -1.94 1.71
N PRO A 51 -5.81 -3.25 2.02
CA PRO A 51 -6.67 -4.30 1.47
C PRO A 51 -8.14 -4.08 1.79
N LEU A 52 -8.44 -3.63 3.02
CA LEU A 52 -9.80 -3.51 3.51
C LEU A 52 -10.60 -2.43 2.79
N LEU A 53 -9.92 -1.38 2.34
CA LEU A 53 -10.53 -0.28 1.59
C LEU A 53 -10.43 -0.48 0.07
N GLY A 54 -9.65 -1.45 -0.42
CA GLY A 54 -9.36 -1.60 -1.83
C GLY A 54 -8.75 -0.33 -2.43
N ALA A 55 -7.89 0.35 -1.66
CA ALA A 55 -7.40 1.69 -1.97
C ALA A 55 -5.89 1.81 -1.77
N VAL A 56 -5.32 2.83 -2.41
CA VAL A 56 -3.93 3.23 -2.29
C VAL A 56 -3.86 4.72 -1.93
N SER A 57 -3.15 5.04 -0.86
CA SER A 57 -2.76 6.41 -0.54
C SER A 57 -1.39 6.68 -1.17
N VAL A 58 -1.30 7.75 -1.94
CA VAL A 58 -0.06 8.24 -2.55
C VAL A 58 0.38 9.47 -1.77
N ILE A 59 1.60 9.45 -1.26
CA ILE A 59 2.24 10.61 -0.63
C ILE A 59 3.36 11.04 -1.57
N ASP A 60 3.28 12.25 -2.10
CA ASP A 60 4.30 12.79 -3.00
C ASP A 60 5.52 13.35 -2.25
N SER A 61 6.50 13.85 -3.01
CA SER A 61 7.71 14.48 -2.46
C SER A 61 7.44 15.76 -1.67
N SER A 62 6.32 16.44 -1.95
CA SER A 62 5.84 17.62 -1.23
C SER A 62 5.01 17.26 0.00
N GLN A 63 4.94 15.97 0.37
CA GLN A 63 4.16 15.45 1.49
C GLN A 63 2.64 15.62 1.34
N ASN A 64 2.13 15.88 0.13
CA ASN A 64 0.70 15.87 -0.11
C ASN A 64 0.22 14.42 -0.24
N MET A 65 -0.88 14.11 0.45
CA MET A 65 -1.52 12.80 0.37
C MET A 65 -2.77 12.84 -0.49
N LYS A 66 -2.90 11.89 -1.41
CA LYS A 66 -4.13 11.61 -2.17
C LYS A 66 -4.49 10.13 -2.04
N VAL A 67 -5.76 9.82 -1.87
CA VAL A 67 -6.24 8.44 -1.75
C VAL A 67 -7.05 8.07 -3.00
N PHE A 68 -6.74 6.93 -3.59
CA PHE A 68 -7.39 6.43 -4.78
C PHE A 68 -7.95 5.04 -4.55
N LYS A 69 -9.22 4.81 -4.90
CA LYS A 69 -9.77 3.45 -5.00
C LYS A 69 -9.12 2.75 -6.18
N LEU A 70 -8.60 1.54 -5.96
CA LEU A 70 -7.94 0.75 -7.02
C LEU A 70 -8.90 0.45 -8.18
N ALA A 71 -10.17 0.19 -7.88
CA ALA A 71 -11.21 0.00 -8.90
C ALA A 71 -11.37 1.21 -9.83
N LEU A 72 -11.36 2.43 -9.29
CA LEU A 72 -11.48 3.65 -10.09
C LEU A 72 -10.21 3.92 -10.90
N LEU A 73 -9.02 3.62 -10.36
CA LEU A 73 -7.77 3.70 -11.13
C LEU A 73 -7.74 2.71 -12.29
N LYS A 74 -8.38 1.54 -12.14
CA LYS A 74 -8.53 0.58 -13.23
C LYS A 74 -9.44 1.14 -14.33
N GLU A 75 -10.59 1.67 -13.95
CA GLU A 75 -11.62 2.16 -14.87
C GLU A 75 -11.18 3.43 -15.62
N HIS A 76 -10.59 4.39 -14.91
CA HIS A 76 -10.25 5.71 -15.45
C HIS A 76 -8.77 5.85 -15.84
N GLY A 77 -7.97 4.82 -15.58
CA GLY A 77 -6.53 4.84 -15.79
C GLY A 77 -5.77 5.67 -14.74
N CYS A 78 -4.45 5.76 -14.96
CA CYS A 78 -3.55 6.57 -14.15
C CYS A 78 -2.32 6.96 -14.96
N THR A 79 -1.47 7.83 -14.41
CA THR A 79 -0.21 8.21 -15.06
C THR A 79 0.71 7.00 -15.21
N LYS A 80 1.60 7.02 -16.21
CA LYS A 80 2.59 5.95 -16.44
C LYS A 80 3.47 5.69 -15.21
N GLU A 81 3.82 6.75 -14.49
CA GLU A 81 4.58 6.67 -13.25
C GLU A 81 3.80 5.94 -12.14
N MET A 82 2.53 6.30 -11.94
CA MET A 82 1.65 5.64 -10.98
C MET A 82 1.47 4.16 -11.35
N HIS A 83 1.23 3.86 -12.63
CA HIS A 83 1.12 2.49 -13.11
C HIS A 83 2.39 1.67 -12.82
N THR A 84 3.57 2.25 -13.05
CA THR A 84 4.87 1.59 -12.78
C THR A 84 5.03 1.29 -11.29
N LYS A 85 4.71 2.25 -10.42
CA LYS A 85 4.78 2.08 -8.96
C LYS A 85 3.76 1.05 -8.45
N LEU A 86 2.55 1.02 -9.02
CA LEU A 86 1.53 0.02 -8.71
C LEU A 86 1.93 -1.39 -9.15
N ASN A 87 2.56 -1.55 -10.33
CA ASN A 87 3.07 -2.86 -10.77
C ASN A 87 4.21 -3.35 -9.88
N TYR A 88 5.11 -2.44 -9.47
CA TYR A 88 6.13 -2.75 -8.48
C TYR A 88 5.49 -3.23 -7.15
N ALA A 89 4.46 -2.52 -6.68
CA ALA A 89 3.73 -2.89 -5.48
C ALA A 89 3.06 -4.27 -5.58
N LYS A 90 2.41 -4.57 -6.70
CA LYS A 90 1.77 -5.86 -6.98
C LYS A 90 2.78 -7.00 -6.86
N SER A 91 3.93 -6.89 -7.53
CA SER A 91 5.00 -7.90 -7.49
C SER A 91 5.54 -8.14 -6.07
N LYS A 92 5.61 -7.08 -5.24
CA LYS A 92 6.03 -7.20 -3.83
C LYS A 92 4.96 -7.87 -2.97
N CYS A 93 3.69 -7.52 -3.17
CA CYS A 93 2.58 -8.14 -2.46
C CYS A 93 2.51 -9.66 -2.76
N GLU A 94 2.68 -10.07 -4.02
CA GLU A 94 2.67 -11.48 -4.42
C GLU A 94 3.74 -12.32 -3.68
N LYS A 95 4.89 -11.73 -3.33
CA LYS A 95 5.95 -12.40 -2.57
C LYS A 95 5.53 -12.66 -1.12
N PHE A 96 5.00 -11.64 -0.43
CA PHE A 96 4.52 -11.80 0.96
C PHE A 96 3.35 -12.78 1.09
N MET A 97 2.65 -13.07 -0.01
CA MET A 97 1.54 -14.01 -0.06
C MET A 97 1.98 -15.47 -0.22
N LYS A 98 3.14 -15.71 -0.84
CA LYS A 98 3.69 -17.07 -1.00
C LYS A 98 4.25 -17.64 0.30
N ASP A 99 4.62 -16.77 1.25
CA ASP A 99 5.15 -17.17 2.55
C ASP A 99 4.06 -17.56 3.58
N GLY A 100 2.79 -17.56 3.16
CA GLY A 100 1.70 -18.25 3.85
C GLY A 100 1.37 -17.76 5.26
N SER A 101 0.37 -16.89 5.40
CA SER A 101 -0.76 -17.06 6.33
C SER A 101 -1.49 -15.72 6.53
N THR A 102 -2.65 -15.55 5.89
CA THR A 102 -3.91 -15.01 6.46
C THR A 102 -4.93 -14.69 5.36
N ALA A 103 -6.22 -14.97 5.61
CA ALA A 103 -7.35 -14.71 4.72
C ALA A 103 -7.48 -13.25 4.18
N LYS A 104 -6.77 -12.29 4.78
CA LYS A 104 -6.73 -10.88 4.38
C LYS A 104 -5.84 -10.61 3.18
N ALA A 105 -4.76 -11.37 3.01
CA ALA A 105 -3.87 -11.24 1.87
C ALA A 105 -4.60 -11.66 0.56
N ASN A 106 -5.43 -12.69 0.64
CA ASN A 106 -6.29 -13.14 -0.47
C ASN A 106 -7.23 -12.04 -0.97
N LYS A 107 -7.74 -11.14 -0.10
CA LYS A 107 -8.57 -9.99 -0.54
C LYS A 107 -7.79 -8.96 -1.37
N LEU A 108 -6.51 -8.73 -1.05
CA LEU A 108 -5.63 -7.86 -1.84
C LEU A 108 -5.39 -8.45 -3.23
N LEU A 109 -5.20 -9.77 -3.29
CA LEU A 109 -5.02 -10.48 -4.55
C LEU A 109 -6.32 -10.51 -5.37
N GLU A 110 -7.49 -10.69 -4.76
CA GLU A 110 -8.78 -10.55 -5.47
C GLU A 110 -8.97 -9.14 -6.03
N ALA A 111 -8.56 -8.10 -5.29
CA ALA A 111 -8.55 -6.73 -5.79
C ALA A 111 -7.57 -6.53 -6.97
N PHE A 112 -6.49 -7.32 -7.05
CA PHE A 112 -5.54 -7.30 -8.17
C PHE A 112 -5.83 -8.32 -9.28
N LYS A 113 -6.63 -9.37 -9.04
CA LYS A 113 -7.02 -10.42 -9.99
C LYS A 113 -8.23 -10.01 -10.82
N ASN A 114 -9.10 -9.17 -10.26
CA ASN A 114 -10.11 -8.46 -11.02
C ASN A 114 -9.54 -7.22 -11.73
N GLN A 115 -8.23 -7.19 -12.02
CA GLN A 115 -7.59 -6.29 -13.01
C GLN A 115 -7.72 -6.89 -14.40
#